data_AF-A0A381LCB1-F1
#
_entry.id   AF-A0A381LCB1-F1
#
_cell.length_a   1.000
_cell.length_b   1.000
_cell.length_c   1.000
_cell.angle_alpha   90.00
_cell.angle_beta   90.00
_cell.angle_gamma   90.00
#
_symmetry.space_group_name_H-M   'P 1'
#
loop_
_entity.id
_entity.type
_entity.pdbx_description
1 polymer ?
#
loop_
_entity_poly.entity_id
_entity_poly.type
_entity_poly.pdbx_seq_one_letter_code
_entity_poly.pdbx_strand_id
1 'polypeptide(L)'
;MSDITPMLSSYSPAANHDLLPHSVPFFNSTLMSPHTPQNRLDMKIDKFIYGTAWKQNRTALLVYEAIKAGFRSIDTGALPMHYDEKQTGIGIYWAMVEGIAQRTDLHIQTKFVPMICQDEMNVPYNPSDHILKQIQDSIISSLQHFSFPGYGPAYIDSLVLHLPLSSRAEIYSAWRFLEYFVPFPIRSLGLSNITVAQLQDLIMKTGIRPCIIQNRFYRYTRWEVQLRNFCRNEGIIFQSFWTLTANYYLCRTKVVREIAQELYWLGVFQPEIVALYALVLGLDGISIMNGTTNPFRMKADLDGLNLVSNLIMGEWKEKWVIWVSTFKTMISDFEWEKEDN
;
A
#
# COMPACT_ATOMS: atom_id res chain seq x y z
N MET A 1 32.55 81.45 3.06
CA MET A 1 31.36 81.70 3.90
C MET A 1 30.22 80.88 3.34
N SER A 2 29.68 79.99 4.18
CA SER A 2 28.36 79.31 4.14
C SER A 2 27.95 78.50 2.90
N ASP A 3 28.12 77.18 3.05
CA ASP A 3 27.12 76.11 2.96
C ASP A 3 25.82 76.33 2.18
N ILE A 4 25.63 75.50 1.14
CA ILE A 4 24.34 74.96 0.68
C ILE A 4 24.55 73.49 0.25
N THR A 5 23.90 72.56 0.95
CA THR A 5 23.78 71.14 0.60
C THR A 5 22.89 70.96 -0.65
N PRO A 6 23.04 69.87 -1.42
CA PRO A 6 22.04 68.81 -1.27
C PRO A 6 22.59 67.38 -1.39
N MET A 7 21.83 66.46 -0.78
CA MET A 7 22.05 65.01 -0.79
C MET A 7 22.15 64.42 -2.20
N LEU A 8 23.14 63.56 -2.40
CA LEU A 8 23.21 62.64 -3.53
C LEU A 8 23.34 61.19 -3.05
N SER A 9 22.61 60.36 -3.78
CA SER A 9 22.38 58.93 -3.64
C SER A 9 23.64 58.09 -3.78
N SER A 10 23.67 56.95 -3.06
CA SER A 10 24.45 55.80 -3.47
C SER A 10 23.56 54.55 -3.45
N TYR A 11 23.07 54.20 -4.64
CA TYR A 11 22.51 52.89 -4.95
C TYR A 11 23.68 51.91 -5.08
N SER A 12 23.64 50.82 -4.32
CA SER A 12 24.53 49.66 -4.49
C SER A 12 23.66 48.48 -4.93
N PRO A 13 23.96 47.78 -6.05
CA PRO A 13 23.15 46.65 -6.49
C PRO A 13 23.53 45.41 -5.68
N ALA A 14 22.65 44.99 -4.77
CA ALA A 14 22.75 43.70 -4.12
C ALA A 14 22.44 42.59 -5.15
N ALA A 15 23.35 41.63 -5.24
CA ALA A 15 23.24 40.46 -6.10
C ALA A 15 21.99 39.63 -5.72
N ASN A 16 21.12 39.41 -6.70
CA ASN A 16 20.08 38.39 -6.63
C ASN A 16 20.77 37.03 -6.56
N HIS A 17 20.83 36.44 -5.37
CA HIS A 17 21.02 35.01 -5.23
C HIS A 17 19.73 34.33 -5.67
N ASP A 18 19.79 33.64 -6.80
CA ASP A 18 18.81 32.66 -7.22
C ASP A 18 18.60 31.64 -6.09
N LEU A 19 17.47 31.77 -5.40
CA LEU A 19 16.95 30.76 -4.50
C LEU A 19 16.45 29.60 -5.37
N LEU A 20 17.32 28.62 -5.60
CA LEU A 20 16.91 27.31 -6.07
C LEU A 20 15.88 26.76 -5.05
N PRO A 21 14.70 26.29 -5.50
CA PRO A 21 13.75 25.68 -4.59
C PRO A 21 14.37 24.45 -3.95
N HIS A 22 14.12 24.33 -2.65
CA HIS A 22 14.57 23.28 -1.75
C HIS A 22 14.72 21.92 -2.45
N SER A 23 15.90 21.32 -2.25
CA SER A 23 16.25 19.97 -2.68
C SER A 23 15.11 18.98 -2.42
N VAL A 24 14.47 18.51 -3.49
CA VAL A 24 13.55 17.38 -3.45
C VAL A 24 14.29 16.23 -2.75
N PRO A 25 13.71 15.63 -1.69
CA PRO A 25 14.40 14.55 -0.97
C PRO A 25 14.70 13.43 -1.97
N PHE A 26 15.98 13.13 -2.10
CA PHE A 26 16.47 12.04 -2.91
C PHE A 26 15.83 10.75 -2.42
N PHE A 27 15.21 9.97 -3.31
CA PHE A 27 14.62 8.68 -2.97
C PHE A 27 15.72 7.78 -2.37
N ASN A 28 15.73 7.58 -1.05
CA ASN A 28 16.70 6.70 -0.37
C ASN A 28 16.45 5.20 -0.64
N SER A 29 15.40 4.85 -1.41
CA SER A 29 15.07 3.48 -1.79
C SER A 29 14.57 3.42 -3.24
N THR A 30 14.82 2.29 -3.92
CA THR A 30 14.36 2.12 -5.30
C THR A 30 12.83 1.99 -5.35
N LEU A 31 12.23 2.22 -6.53
CA LEU A 31 10.77 2.19 -6.71
C LEU A 31 10.14 0.89 -6.23
N MET A 32 10.87 -0.23 -6.37
CA MET A 32 10.41 -1.57 -5.99
C MET A 32 11.01 -2.12 -4.69
N SER A 33 11.89 -1.37 -4.01
CA SER A 33 12.37 -1.76 -2.67
C SER A 33 11.20 -1.93 -1.69
N PRO A 34 11.15 -3.02 -0.91
CA PRO A 34 10.11 -3.23 0.09
C PRO A 34 10.09 -2.13 1.16
N HIS A 35 8.89 -1.84 1.66
CA HIS A 35 8.69 -0.97 2.82
C HIS A 35 9.13 -1.64 4.10
N THR A 36 9.51 -0.83 5.09
CA THR A 36 9.75 -1.25 6.47
C THR A 36 8.87 -0.38 7.37
N PRO A 37 7.80 -0.92 7.98
CA PRO A 37 6.97 -0.14 8.90
C PRO A 37 7.82 0.35 10.08
N GLN A 38 7.55 1.57 10.57
CA GLN A 38 8.37 2.17 11.63
C GLN A 38 8.34 1.38 12.95
N ASN A 39 7.26 0.62 13.20
CA ASN A 39 6.97 -0.01 14.49
C ASN A 39 7.30 -1.51 14.64
N ARG A 40 8.14 -2.20 13.86
CA ARG A 40 7.92 -2.75 12.51
C ARG A 40 9.22 -3.05 11.74
N LEU A 41 10.40 -2.86 12.35
CA LEU A 41 11.69 -2.94 11.67
C LEU A 41 12.12 -4.34 11.20
N ASP A 42 11.58 -5.40 11.81
CA ASP A 42 11.85 -6.80 11.45
C ASP A 42 11.04 -7.27 10.23
N MET A 43 10.15 -6.42 9.71
CA MET A 43 9.26 -6.75 8.61
C MET A 43 9.63 -6.02 7.32
N LYS A 44 9.46 -6.73 6.20
CA LYS A 44 9.52 -6.17 4.85
C LYS A 44 8.18 -6.45 4.17
N ILE A 45 7.61 -5.42 3.57
CA ILE A 45 6.33 -5.52 2.84
C ILE A 45 6.55 -5.00 1.43
N ASP A 46 6.27 -5.80 0.42
CA ASP A 46 6.50 -5.40 -0.97
C ASP A 46 5.57 -4.26 -1.37
N LYS A 47 6.07 -3.41 -2.26
CA LYS A 47 5.31 -2.31 -2.87
C LYS A 47 4.23 -2.79 -3.84
N PHE A 48 4.35 -4.03 -4.33
CA PHE A 48 3.39 -4.63 -5.27
C PHE A 48 2.88 -5.94 -4.69
N ILE A 49 1.62 -5.94 -4.26
CA ILE A 49 1.01 -7.00 -3.46
C ILE A 49 0.01 -7.74 -4.33
N TYR A 50 0.02 -9.07 -4.30
CA TYR A 50 -0.96 -9.87 -5.02
C TYR A 50 -2.27 -9.95 -4.22
N GLY A 51 -3.31 -9.28 -4.70
CA GLY A 51 -4.63 -9.29 -4.07
C GLY A 51 -5.47 -10.46 -4.57
N THR A 52 -6.10 -11.21 -3.66
CA THR A 52 -6.80 -12.46 -4.00
C THR A 52 -8.32 -12.34 -4.15
N ALA A 53 -8.89 -11.14 -3.98
CA ALA A 53 -10.32 -10.91 -4.14
C ALA A 53 -10.85 -11.37 -5.51
N TRP A 54 -12.09 -11.87 -5.53
CA TRP A 54 -12.88 -12.25 -6.71
C TRP A 54 -12.26 -13.33 -7.59
N LYS A 55 -11.50 -14.26 -7.00
CA LYS A 55 -10.84 -15.38 -7.72
C LYS A 55 -11.58 -16.71 -7.61
N GLN A 56 -12.42 -16.85 -6.58
CA GLN A 56 -13.29 -18.02 -6.36
C GLN A 56 -12.48 -19.34 -6.42
N ASN A 57 -12.96 -20.35 -7.14
CA ASN A 57 -12.32 -21.66 -7.27
C ASN A 57 -10.92 -21.62 -7.91
N ARG A 58 -10.55 -20.54 -8.61
CA ARG A 58 -9.22 -20.38 -9.22
C ARG A 58 -8.17 -19.81 -8.26
N THR A 59 -8.54 -19.46 -7.02
CA THR A 59 -7.64 -18.77 -6.07
C THR A 59 -6.33 -19.52 -5.86
N ALA A 60 -6.35 -20.83 -5.63
CA ALA A 60 -5.13 -21.62 -5.38
C ALA A 60 -4.15 -21.56 -6.56
N LEU A 61 -4.64 -21.84 -7.78
CA LEU A 61 -3.83 -21.79 -9.00
C LEU A 61 -3.27 -20.38 -9.23
N LEU A 62 -4.09 -19.35 -9.06
CA LEU A 62 -3.68 -17.97 -9.30
C LEU A 62 -2.65 -17.47 -8.28
N VAL A 63 -2.77 -17.88 -7.01
CA VAL A 63 -1.78 -17.56 -5.97
C VAL A 63 -0.46 -18.27 -6.26
N TYR A 64 -0.50 -19.55 -6.63
CA TYR A 64 0.70 -20.29 -7.05
C TYR A 64 1.40 -19.61 -8.24
N GLU A 65 0.65 -19.27 -9.30
CA GLU A 65 1.20 -18.58 -10.47
C GLU A 65 1.76 -17.20 -10.13
N ALA A 66 1.14 -16.46 -9.20
CA ALA A 66 1.64 -15.17 -8.75
C ALA A 66 2.99 -15.32 -8.01
N ILE A 67 3.11 -16.30 -7.11
CA ILE A 67 4.37 -16.56 -6.40
C ILE A 67 5.46 -17.00 -7.38
N LYS A 68 5.12 -17.84 -8.35
CA LYS A 68 6.00 -18.27 -9.44
C LYS A 68 6.45 -17.10 -10.33
N ALA A 69 5.57 -16.12 -10.57
CA ALA A 69 5.91 -14.91 -11.31
C ALA A 69 6.86 -13.96 -10.54
N GLY A 70 6.90 -14.07 -9.21
CA GLY A 70 7.81 -13.31 -8.35
C GLY A 70 7.13 -12.51 -7.22
N PHE A 71 5.80 -12.58 -7.08
CA PHE A 71 5.13 -11.96 -5.93
C PHE A 71 5.59 -12.63 -4.63
N ARG A 72 5.81 -11.83 -3.59
CA ARG A 72 6.16 -12.30 -2.24
C ARG A 72 5.20 -11.79 -1.17
N SER A 73 4.49 -10.70 -1.42
CA SER A 73 3.38 -10.23 -0.58
C SER A 73 2.02 -10.63 -1.16
N ILE A 74 1.20 -11.32 -0.37
CA ILE A 74 -0.12 -11.84 -0.74
C ILE A 74 -1.18 -11.28 0.21
N ASP A 75 -2.25 -10.70 -0.34
CA ASP A 75 -3.39 -10.16 0.41
C ASP A 75 -4.65 -10.98 0.15
N THR A 76 -5.28 -11.42 1.24
CA THR A 76 -6.56 -12.14 1.26
C THR A 76 -7.43 -11.59 2.38
N GLY A 77 -8.50 -12.29 2.77
CA GLY A 77 -9.38 -11.84 3.84
C GLY A 77 -10.33 -12.92 4.32
N ALA A 78 -10.69 -12.87 5.60
CA ALA A 78 -11.72 -13.73 6.19
C ALA A 78 -13.14 -13.24 5.81
N LEU A 79 -13.38 -13.08 4.51
CA LEU A 79 -14.64 -12.64 3.89
C LEU A 79 -14.95 -13.58 2.71
N PRO A 80 -15.59 -14.73 2.96
CA PRO A 80 -15.77 -15.79 1.95
C PRO A 80 -16.51 -15.36 0.68
N MET A 81 -17.31 -14.28 0.74
CA MET A 81 -17.96 -13.70 -0.44
C MET A 81 -16.96 -13.19 -1.49
N HIS A 82 -15.81 -12.68 -1.05
CA HIS A 82 -14.81 -12.07 -1.93
C HIS A 82 -13.50 -12.87 -2.01
N TYR A 83 -13.16 -13.58 -0.94
CA TYR A 83 -11.87 -14.22 -0.74
C TYR A 83 -12.05 -15.70 -0.43
N ASP A 84 -10.99 -16.47 -0.65
CA ASP A 84 -10.92 -17.88 -0.27
C ASP A 84 -9.57 -18.11 0.40
N GLU A 85 -9.52 -17.94 1.72
CA GLU A 85 -8.29 -18.10 2.51
C GLU A 85 -7.74 -19.52 2.41
N LYS A 86 -8.62 -20.53 2.41
CA LYS A 86 -8.24 -21.93 2.27
C LYS A 86 -7.52 -22.18 0.96
N GLN A 87 -8.10 -21.73 -0.16
CA GLN A 87 -7.46 -21.86 -1.47
C GLN A 87 -6.19 -20.99 -1.57
N THR A 88 -6.16 -19.83 -0.88
CA THR A 88 -4.94 -19.00 -0.80
C THR A 88 -3.80 -19.78 -0.13
N GLY A 89 -4.07 -20.42 1.01
CA GLY A 89 -3.12 -21.30 1.71
C GLY A 89 -2.66 -22.46 0.84
N ILE A 90 -3.57 -23.12 0.09
CA ILE A 90 -3.22 -24.21 -0.83
C ILE A 90 -2.24 -23.73 -1.93
N GLY A 91 -2.50 -22.57 -2.55
CA GLY A 91 -1.61 -22.02 -3.58
C GLY A 91 -0.21 -21.68 -3.05
N ILE A 92 -0.16 -21.13 -1.83
CA ILE A 92 1.11 -20.86 -1.12
C ILE A 92 1.85 -22.18 -0.84
N TYR A 93 1.14 -23.18 -0.34
CA TYR A 93 1.71 -24.49 -0.03
C TYR A 93 2.30 -25.17 -1.26
N TRP A 94 1.62 -25.12 -2.42
CA TRP A 94 2.17 -25.65 -3.68
C TRP A 94 3.51 -24.99 -4.05
N ALA A 95 3.60 -23.66 -3.95
CA ALA A 95 4.83 -22.95 -4.25
C ALA A 95 5.97 -23.31 -3.28
N MET A 96 5.64 -23.55 -2.00
CA MET A 96 6.62 -23.97 -0.98
C MET A 96 7.11 -25.40 -1.18
N VAL A 97 6.22 -26.33 -1.55
CA VAL A 97 6.58 -27.73 -1.83
C VAL A 97 7.49 -27.84 -3.06
N GLU A 98 7.26 -27.01 -4.08
CA GLU A 98 8.13 -26.93 -5.26
C GLU A 98 9.43 -26.14 -5.04
N GLY A 99 9.64 -25.58 -3.84
CA GLY A 99 10.84 -24.80 -3.52
C GLY A 99 10.91 -23.44 -4.21
N ILE A 100 9.80 -22.90 -4.70
CA ILE A 100 9.72 -21.58 -5.37
C ILE A 100 9.91 -20.44 -4.36
N ALA A 101 9.40 -20.62 -3.14
CA ALA A 101 9.54 -19.68 -2.03
C ALA A 101 9.50 -20.42 -0.69
N GLN A 102 10.20 -19.92 0.30
CA GLN A 102 10.06 -20.35 1.69
C GLN A 102 8.98 -19.53 2.39
N ARG A 103 8.41 -20.04 3.49
CA ARG A 103 7.43 -19.29 4.29
C ARG A 103 7.97 -17.92 4.75
N THR A 104 9.26 -17.85 5.06
CA THR A 104 9.96 -16.62 5.48
C THR A 104 10.16 -15.61 4.35
N ASP A 105 10.09 -16.04 3.09
CA ASP A 105 10.15 -15.16 1.93
C ASP A 105 8.81 -14.49 1.66
N LEU A 106 7.74 -14.97 2.29
CA LEU A 106 6.36 -14.53 2.03
C LEU A 106 5.84 -13.61 3.12
N HIS A 107 5.15 -12.56 2.69
CA HIS A 107 4.31 -11.73 3.54
C HIS A 107 2.85 -12.10 3.28
N ILE A 108 2.20 -12.71 4.28
CA ILE A 108 0.78 -13.11 4.19
C ILE A 108 -0.06 -12.12 5.00
N GLN A 109 -0.90 -11.38 4.30
CA GLN A 109 -1.86 -10.45 4.88
C GLN A 109 -3.28 -10.98 4.76
N THR A 110 -4.01 -11.02 5.87
CA THR A 110 -5.45 -11.29 5.87
C THR A 110 -6.21 -10.24 6.68
N LYS A 111 -7.53 -10.38 6.75
CA LYS A 111 -8.43 -9.39 7.34
C LYS A 111 -9.42 -10.06 8.27
N PHE A 112 -9.61 -9.49 9.46
CA PHE A 112 -10.85 -9.67 10.17
C PHE A 112 -11.92 -8.79 9.52
N VAL A 113 -13.06 -9.36 9.20
CA VAL A 113 -14.18 -8.66 8.58
C VAL A 113 -15.44 -8.85 9.43
N PRO A 114 -16.03 -7.76 9.97
CA PRO A 114 -17.18 -7.84 10.87
C PRO A 114 -18.47 -8.20 10.15
N MET A 115 -19.47 -8.66 10.91
CA MET A 115 -20.75 -9.15 10.37
C MET A 115 -21.47 -8.18 9.43
N ILE A 116 -21.40 -6.87 9.69
CA ILE A 116 -22.03 -5.85 8.84
C ILE A 116 -21.50 -5.85 7.38
N CYS A 117 -20.35 -6.48 7.13
CA CYS A 117 -19.74 -6.63 5.82
C CYS A 117 -19.80 -8.06 5.26
N GLN A 118 -20.42 -9.00 5.99
CA GLN A 118 -20.40 -10.44 5.68
C GLN A 118 -21.74 -10.94 5.12
N ASP A 119 -21.71 -12.14 4.55
CA ASP A 119 -22.90 -12.97 4.30
C ASP A 119 -23.09 -13.94 5.47
N GLU A 120 -24.24 -13.87 6.17
CA GLU A 120 -24.54 -14.65 7.37
C GLU A 120 -24.40 -16.17 7.18
N MET A 121 -24.57 -16.67 5.96
CA MET A 121 -24.52 -18.10 5.67
C MET A 121 -23.09 -18.67 5.60
N ASN A 122 -22.07 -17.82 5.50
CA ASN A 122 -20.69 -18.26 5.28
C ASN A 122 -19.69 -17.30 5.93
N VAL A 123 -19.63 -17.35 7.27
CA VAL A 123 -18.70 -16.57 8.10
C VAL A 123 -17.79 -17.47 8.94
N PRO A 124 -16.57 -17.02 9.28
CA PRO A 124 -15.58 -17.83 9.99
C PRO A 124 -15.76 -17.86 11.53
N TYR A 125 -16.88 -17.37 12.04
CA TYR A 125 -17.19 -17.27 13.46
C TYR A 125 -18.71 -17.25 13.69
N ASN A 126 -19.18 -17.40 14.92
CA ASN A 126 -20.61 -17.29 15.23
C ASN A 126 -21.08 -15.82 15.18
N PRO A 127 -22.04 -15.43 14.30
CA PRO A 127 -22.52 -14.05 14.19
C PRO A 127 -23.11 -13.46 15.47
N SER A 128 -23.61 -14.31 16.36
CA SER A 128 -24.28 -13.88 17.60
C SER A 128 -23.31 -13.64 18.77
N ASP A 129 -22.04 -14.01 18.62
CA ASP A 129 -21.05 -13.83 19.66
C ASP A 129 -20.63 -12.35 19.78
N HIS A 130 -20.08 -11.97 20.94
CA HIS A 130 -19.50 -10.64 21.12
C HIS A 130 -18.32 -10.42 20.15
N ILE A 131 -18.11 -9.18 19.69
CA ILE A 131 -17.10 -8.84 18.67
C ILE A 131 -15.70 -9.39 18.96
N LEU A 132 -15.26 -9.38 20.23
CA LEU A 132 -13.93 -9.89 20.59
C LEU A 132 -13.81 -11.40 20.38
N LYS A 133 -14.90 -12.14 20.63
CA LYS A 133 -14.97 -13.57 20.37
C LYS A 133 -15.01 -13.85 18.86
N GLN A 134 -15.76 -13.06 18.09
CA GLN A 134 -15.74 -13.13 16.62
C GLN A 134 -14.33 -12.91 16.06
N ILE A 135 -13.60 -11.89 16.57
CA ILE A 135 -12.21 -11.62 16.19
C ILE A 135 -11.31 -12.81 16.51
N GLN A 136 -11.41 -13.35 17.73
CA GLN A 136 -10.60 -14.50 18.14
C GLN A 136 -10.85 -15.73 17.25
N ASP A 137 -12.11 -16.06 16.98
CA ASP A 137 -12.48 -17.22 16.18
C ASP A 137 -12.08 -17.04 14.70
N SER A 138 -12.23 -15.83 14.16
CA SER A 138 -11.71 -15.49 12.83
C SER A 138 -10.19 -15.67 12.74
N ILE A 139 -9.43 -15.23 13.75
CA ILE A 139 -7.97 -15.39 13.78
C ILE A 139 -7.60 -16.87 13.81
N ILE A 140 -8.29 -17.68 14.62
CA ILE A 140 -8.10 -19.13 14.67
C ILE A 140 -8.36 -19.75 13.30
N SER A 141 -9.47 -19.39 12.64
CA SER A 141 -9.81 -19.89 11.30
C SER A 141 -8.73 -19.53 10.28
N SER A 142 -8.29 -18.27 10.22
CA SER A 142 -7.23 -17.85 9.28
C SER A 142 -5.90 -18.56 9.56
N LEU A 143 -5.50 -18.72 10.84
CA LEU A 143 -4.29 -19.46 11.20
C LEU A 143 -4.34 -20.94 10.78
N GLN A 144 -5.51 -21.58 10.80
CA GLN A 144 -5.67 -22.93 10.29
C GLN A 144 -5.40 -23.00 8.78
N HIS A 145 -5.84 -22.00 8.01
CA HIS A 145 -5.60 -21.94 6.56
C HIS A 145 -4.14 -21.64 6.19
N PHE A 146 -3.39 -20.97 7.07
CA PHE A 146 -1.96 -20.68 6.90
C PHE A 146 -1.05 -21.53 7.78
N SER A 147 -1.54 -22.72 8.17
CA SER A 147 -0.76 -23.75 8.82
C SER A 147 -0.23 -24.71 7.75
N PHE A 148 1.10 -24.78 7.61
CA PHE A 148 1.77 -25.56 6.58
C PHE A 148 2.55 -26.72 7.23
N PRO A 149 2.09 -27.97 7.09
CA PRO A 149 2.73 -29.12 7.71
C PRO A 149 4.21 -29.23 7.33
N GLY A 150 5.10 -29.30 8.33
CA GLY A 150 6.55 -29.38 8.11
C GLY A 150 7.26 -28.03 7.94
N TYR A 151 6.55 -26.90 7.98
CA TYR A 151 7.12 -25.56 7.75
C TYR A 151 7.07 -24.65 8.99
N GLY A 152 7.08 -25.25 10.19
CA GLY A 152 7.07 -24.53 11.46
C GLY A 152 5.67 -24.11 11.92
N PRO A 153 5.58 -23.29 12.98
CA PRO A 153 4.30 -22.86 13.54
C PRO A 153 3.57 -21.89 12.61
N ALA A 154 2.25 -21.96 12.56
CA ALA A 154 1.42 -21.05 11.77
C ALA A 154 1.50 -19.61 12.31
N TYR A 155 1.62 -18.65 11.41
CA TYR A 155 1.58 -17.23 11.74
C TYR A 155 1.08 -16.39 10.56
N ILE A 156 0.53 -15.22 10.88
CA ILE A 156 0.06 -14.21 9.92
C ILE A 156 1.04 -13.03 9.97
N ASP A 157 1.50 -12.53 8.83
CA ASP A 157 2.41 -11.39 8.81
C ASP A 157 1.66 -10.10 9.11
N SER A 158 0.47 -9.91 8.54
CA SER A 158 -0.37 -8.75 8.83
C SER A 158 -1.85 -9.12 8.95
N LEU A 159 -2.49 -8.73 10.04
CA LEU A 159 -3.94 -8.77 10.16
C LEU A 159 -4.50 -7.36 10.06
N VAL A 160 -5.39 -7.15 9.10
CA VAL A 160 -6.07 -5.87 8.87
C VAL A 160 -7.48 -5.90 9.45
N LEU A 161 -7.83 -4.95 10.31
CA LEU A 161 -9.19 -4.74 10.78
C LEU A 161 -10.01 -4.01 9.69
N HIS A 162 -10.97 -4.72 9.09
CA HIS A 162 -11.83 -4.16 8.04
C HIS A 162 -13.01 -3.41 8.63
N LEU A 163 -13.11 -2.10 8.37
CA LEU A 163 -14.23 -1.26 8.82
C LEU A 163 -15.37 -1.22 7.80
N PRO A 164 -16.60 -0.87 8.22
CA PRO A 164 -17.02 -0.37 9.55
C PRO A 164 -17.27 -1.45 10.62
N LEU A 165 -17.10 -1.06 11.88
CA LEU A 165 -17.69 -1.70 13.07
C LEU A 165 -18.87 -0.86 13.58
N SER A 166 -19.65 -1.38 14.52
CA SER A 166 -20.93 -0.79 14.94
C SER A 166 -20.79 0.59 15.60
N SER A 167 -19.66 0.86 16.27
CA SER A 167 -19.41 2.14 16.95
C SER A 167 -17.92 2.42 17.13
N ARG A 168 -17.55 3.67 17.48
CA ARG A 168 -16.16 4.02 17.83
C ARG A 168 -15.64 3.24 19.03
N ALA A 169 -16.48 3.03 20.06
CA ALA A 169 -16.10 2.24 21.23
C ALA A 169 -15.78 0.78 20.88
N GLU A 170 -16.53 0.22 19.93
CA GLU A 170 -16.28 -1.11 19.38
C GLU A 170 -14.97 -1.17 18.59
N ILE A 171 -14.69 -0.15 17.76
CA ILE A 171 -13.40 -0.04 17.05
C ILE A 171 -12.24 0.01 18.04
N TYR A 172 -12.32 0.84 19.08
CA TYR A 172 -11.24 0.93 20.08
C TYR A 172 -11.04 -0.38 20.82
N SER A 173 -12.13 -1.05 21.20
CA SER A 173 -12.08 -2.32 21.92
C SER A 173 -11.51 -3.44 21.07
N ALA A 174 -11.95 -3.54 19.81
CA ALA A 174 -11.41 -4.47 18.82
C ALA A 174 -9.91 -4.21 18.58
N TRP A 175 -9.52 -2.95 18.38
CA TRP A 175 -8.12 -2.60 18.11
C TRP A 175 -7.19 -2.91 19.28
N ARG A 176 -7.60 -2.60 20.51
CA ARG A 176 -6.86 -3.00 21.72
C ARG A 176 -6.80 -4.51 21.89
N PHE A 177 -7.87 -5.22 21.56
CA PHE A 177 -7.90 -6.67 21.69
C PHE A 177 -6.96 -7.36 20.70
N LEU A 178 -6.85 -6.82 19.48
CA LEU A 178 -5.91 -7.33 18.47
C LEU A 178 -4.44 -7.23 18.90
N GLU A 179 -4.09 -6.26 19.74
CA GLU A 179 -2.73 -6.09 20.24
C GLU A 179 -2.24 -7.30 21.05
N TYR A 180 -3.13 -8.03 21.72
CA TYR A 180 -2.76 -9.25 22.46
C TYR A 180 -2.23 -10.40 21.59
N PHE A 181 -2.44 -10.34 20.27
CA PHE A 181 -1.97 -11.36 19.31
C PHE A 181 -0.64 -10.99 18.65
N VAL A 182 -0.06 -9.83 19.01
CA VAL A 182 1.19 -9.30 18.49
C VAL A 182 2.29 -9.45 19.55
N PRO A 183 3.53 -9.86 19.19
CA PRO A 183 4.07 -10.06 17.84
C PRO A 183 3.85 -11.46 17.25
N PHE A 184 3.21 -12.37 18.00
CA PHE A 184 2.93 -13.74 17.58
C PHE A 184 1.61 -14.21 18.22
N PRO A 185 0.70 -14.87 17.47
CA PRO A 185 0.85 -15.41 16.12
C PRO A 185 0.65 -14.40 14.97
N ILE A 186 0.42 -13.13 15.27
CA ILE A 186 0.26 -12.06 14.27
C ILE A 186 1.43 -11.08 14.37
N ARG A 187 2.17 -10.88 13.28
CA ARG A 187 3.32 -9.98 13.31
C ARG A 187 2.87 -8.52 13.27
N SER A 188 1.93 -8.12 12.46
CA SER A 188 1.54 -6.70 12.42
C SER A 188 0.04 -6.51 12.28
N LEU A 189 -0.41 -5.31 12.68
CA LEU A 189 -1.79 -4.91 12.57
C LEU A 189 -1.93 -3.76 11.57
N GLY A 190 -3.04 -3.75 10.86
CA GLY A 190 -3.45 -2.66 10.00
C GLY A 190 -4.95 -2.38 10.08
N LEU A 191 -5.39 -1.32 9.42
CA LEU A 191 -6.81 -0.97 9.29
C LEU A 191 -7.19 -0.81 7.81
N SER A 192 -8.45 -1.05 7.49
CA SER A 192 -8.99 -0.82 6.15
C SER A 192 -10.28 -0.02 6.20
N ASN A 193 -10.49 0.82 5.18
CA ASN A 193 -11.66 1.70 5.02
C ASN A 193 -11.82 2.72 6.16
N ILE A 194 -10.72 3.39 6.53
CA ILE A 194 -10.70 4.40 7.60
C ILE A 194 -10.38 5.79 7.04
N THR A 195 -10.96 6.84 7.61
CA THR A 195 -10.60 8.23 7.28
C THR A 195 -9.44 8.72 8.16
N VAL A 196 -8.73 9.77 7.74
CA VAL A 196 -7.62 10.36 8.53
C VAL A 196 -8.07 10.79 9.94
N ALA A 197 -9.25 11.39 10.07
CA ALA A 197 -9.78 11.82 11.36
C ALA A 197 -10.07 10.63 12.29
N GLN A 198 -10.63 9.55 11.75
CA GLN A 198 -10.86 8.32 12.52
C GLN A 198 -9.54 7.65 12.95
N LEU A 199 -8.53 7.66 12.08
CA LEU A 199 -7.22 7.10 12.38
C LEU A 199 -6.50 7.90 13.49
N GLN A 200 -6.50 9.22 13.40
CA GLN A 200 -5.94 10.11 14.42
C GLN A 200 -6.61 9.91 15.78
N ASP A 201 -7.94 9.86 15.80
CA ASP A 201 -8.73 9.62 17.01
C ASP A 201 -8.46 8.22 17.59
N LEU A 202 -8.40 7.18 16.76
CA LEU A 202 -8.04 5.83 17.18
C LEU A 202 -6.65 5.78 17.84
N ILE A 203 -5.64 6.35 17.20
CA ILE A 203 -4.26 6.39 17.73
C ILE A 203 -4.24 7.16 19.05
N MET A 204 -4.91 8.30 19.13
CA MET A 204 -5.00 9.11 20.35
C MET A 204 -5.66 8.34 21.50
N LYS A 205 -6.75 7.60 21.24
CA LYS A 205 -7.52 6.89 22.27
C LYS A 205 -6.91 5.56 22.69
N THR A 206 -6.19 4.90 21.80
CA THR A 206 -5.63 3.56 22.08
C THR A 206 -4.14 3.58 22.38
N GLY A 207 -3.38 4.55 21.84
CA GLY A 207 -1.92 4.56 21.85
C GLY A 207 -1.28 3.59 20.84
N ILE A 208 -2.09 2.80 20.12
CA ILE A 208 -1.61 1.70 19.27
C ILE A 208 -1.57 2.17 17.81
N ARG A 209 -0.38 2.19 17.23
CA ARG A 209 -0.15 2.61 15.84
C ARG A 209 -0.26 1.43 14.87
N PRO A 210 -1.07 1.51 13.81
CA PRO A 210 -1.09 0.48 12.76
C PRO A 210 0.19 0.52 11.94
N CYS A 211 0.63 -0.64 11.42
CA CYS A 211 1.70 -0.72 10.42
C CYS A 211 1.19 -0.38 9.01
N ILE A 212 -0.10 -0.65 8.75
CA ILE A 212 -0.72 -0.64 7.43
C ILE A 212 -2.06 0.08 7.48
N ILE A 213 -2.33 0.89 6.46
CA ILE A 213 -3.67 1.40 6.15
C ILE A 213 -4.03 1.00 4.72
N GLN A 214 -5.10 0.23 4.54
CA GLN A 214 -5.55 -0.23 3.24
C GLN A 214 -6.85 0.48 2.82
N ASN A 215 -6.80 1.35 1.83
CA ASN A 215 -7.96 2.14 1.39
C ASN A 215 -8.10 2.18 -0.14
N ARG A 216 -9.31 2.58 -0.58
CA ARG A 216 -9.64 2.78 -2.00
C ARG A 216 -8.84 3.94 -2.56
N PHE A 217 -8.22 3.74 -3.72
CA PHE A 217 -7.51 4.79 -4.43
C PHE A 217 -8.31 5.23 -5.66
N TYR A 218 -9.07 6.33 -5.55
CA TYR A 218 -9.93 6.81 -6.64
C TYR A 218 -10.29 8.30 -6.50
N ARG A 219 -10.76 8.90 -7.59
CA ARG A 219 -11.01 10.35 -7.68
C ARG A 219 -11.94 10.91 -6.60
N TYR A 220 -12.99 10.19 -6.21
CA TYR A 220 -13.98 10.73 -5.26
C TYR A 220 -13.45 10.84 -3.82
N THR A 221 -12.46 10.03 -3.44
CA THR A 221 -11.72 10.22 -2.18
C THR A 221 -10.51 11.14 -2.34
N ARG A 222 -10.40 11.83 -3.49
CA ARG A 222 -9.21 12.60 -3.88
C ARG A 222 -7.94 11.76 -3.73
N TRP A 223 -7.99 10.50 -4.14
CA TRP A 223 -6.87 9.55 -4.04
C TRP A 223 -6.24 9.47 -2.64
N GLU A 224 -7.04 9.70 -1.61
CA GLU A 224 -6.67 9.62 -0.20
C GLU A 224 -5.46 10.51 0.16
N VAL A 225 -5.26 11.65 -0.52
CA VAL A 225 -4.10 12.53 -0.34
C VAL A 225 -3.82 12.84 1.14
N GLN A 226 -4.83 13.29 1.89
CA GLN A 226 -4.68 13.62 3.32
C GLN A 226 -4.27 12.39 4.16
N LEU A 227 -4.90 11.25 3.92
CA LEU A 227 -4.62 10.02 4.64
C LEU A 227 -3.24 9.47 4.29
N ARG A 228 -2.83 9.52 3.02
CA ARG A 228 -1.49 9.12 2.56
C ARG A 228 -0.40 9.99 3.17
N ASN A 229 -0.60 11.31 3.21
CA ASN A 229 0.34 12.24 3.83
C ASN A 229 0.47 11.96 5.34
N PHE A 230 -0.65 11.74 6.03
CA PHE A 230 -0.62 11.30 7.43
C PHE A 230 0.14 9.98 7.61
N CYS A 231 -0.14 8.97 6.77
CA CYS A 231 0.55 7.68 6.84
C CYS A 231 2.06 7.82 6.66
N ARG A 232 2.51 8.60 5.67
CA ARG A 232 3.94 8.84 5.42
C ARG A 232 4.62 9.50 6.62
N ASN A 233 3.98 10.50 7.22
CA ASN A 233 4.53 11.23 8.38
C ASN A 233 4.61 10.37 9.64
N GLU A 234 3.72 9.39 9.79
CA GLU A 234 3.66 8.49 10.95
C GLU A 234 4.39 7.14 10.70
N GLY A 235 5.09 6.99 9.57
CA GLY A 235 5.80 5.76 9.22
C GLY A 235 4.88 4.55 8.96
N ILE A 236 3.64 4.81 8.56
CA ILE A 236 2.59 3.84 8.25
C ILE A 236 2.56 3.58 6.74
N ILE A 237 2.45 2.32 6.33
CA ILE A 237 2.39 1.95 4.91
C ILE A 237 0.96 2.08 4.40
N PHE A 238 0.75 2.92 3.39
CA PHE A 238 -0.54 2.99 2.72
C PHE A 238 -0.63 1.92 1.62
N GLN A 239 -1.68 1.11 1.61
CA GLN A 239 -1.95 0.11 0.58
C GLN A 239 -3.18 0.50 -0.23
N SER A 240 -3.00 0.70 -1.53
CA SER A 240 -4.07 1.08 -2.45
C SER A 240 -4.73 -0.14 -3.07
N PHE A 241 -6.06 -0.19 -3.02
CA PHE A 241 -6.86 -1.05 -3.90
C PHE A 241 -7.71 -0.20 -4.85
N TRP A 242 -8.15 -0.83 -5.95
CA TRP A 242 -8.79 -0.18 -7.10
C TRP A 242 -7.88 0.79 -7.87
N THR A 243 -6.57 0.69 -7.69
CA THR A 243 -5.56 1.54 -8.33
C THR A 243 -5.73 1.60 -9.84
N LEU A 244 -5.90 0.46 -10.51
CA LEU A 244 -6.15 0.44 -11.96
C LEU A 244 -7.64 0.56 -12.30
N THR A 245 -8.50 -0.27 -11.72
CA THR A 245 -9.91 -0.41 -12.15
C THR A 245 -10.73 0.87 -12.00
N ALA A 246 -10.50 1.65 -10.93
CA ALA A 246 -11.19 2.93 -10.74
C ALA A 246 -10.49 4.11 -11.44
N ASN A 247 -9.29 3.88 -12.01
CA ASN A 247 -8.46 4.95 -12.58
C ASN A 247 -7.94 4.62 -13.98
N TYR A 248 -8.58 3.71 -14.72
CA TYR A 248 -8.12 3.32 -16.06
C TYR A 248 -8.04 4.51 -17.03
N TYR A 249 -8.87 5.54 -16.81
CA TYR A 249 -8.80 6.78 -17.59
C TYR A 249 -7.47 7.54 -17.40
N LEU A 250 -6.76 7.36 -16.26
CA LEU A 250 -5.45 7.95 -16.02
C LEU A 250 -4.40 7.43 -17.00
N CYS A 251 -4.56 6.19 -17.51
CA CYS A 251 -3.69 5.64 -18.55
C CYS A 251 -3.67 6.49 -19.84
N ARG A 252 -4.69 7.32 -20.05
CA ARG A 252 -4.81 8.21 -21.22
C ARG A 252 -4.32 9.62 -20.95
N THR A 253 -3.82 9.92 -19.76
CA THR A 253 -3.29 11.25 -19.43
C THR A 253 -1.96 11.48 -20.13
N LYS A 254 -1.58 12.75 -20.34
CA LYS A 254 -0.37 13.12 -21.07
C LYS A 254 0.88 12.51 -20.43
N VAL A 255 1.05 12.70 -19.12
CA VAL A 255 2.20 12.18 -18.36
C VAL A 255 2.31 10.65 -18.43
N VAL A 256 1.19 9.93 -18.31
CA VAL A 256 1.22 8.46 -18.42
C VAL A 256 1.58 8.02 -19.84
N ARG A 257 1.04 8.67 -20.86
CA ARG A 257 1.35 8.35 -22.26
C ARG A 257 2.80 8.64 -22.64
N GLU A 258 3.41 9.68 -22.07
CA GLU A 258 4.83 9.98 -22.27
C GLU A 258 5.73 8.85 -21.74
N ILE A 259 5.51 8.41 -20.49
CA ILE A 259 6.25 7.28 -19.90
C ILE A 259 5.97 6.00 -20.69
N ALA A 260 4.70 5.76 -21.04
CA ALA A 260 4.31 4.56 -21.77
C ALA A 260 4.97 4.47 -23.15
N GLN A 261 5.16 5.59 -23.84
CA GLN A 261 5.84 5.61 -25.13
C GLN A 261 7.31 5.17 -25.00
N GLU A 262 8.00 5.61 -23.95
CA GLU A 262 9.38 5.17 -23.67
C GLU A 262 9.42 3.67 -23.31
N LEU A 263 8.50 3.20 -22.45
CA LEU A 263 8.39 1.79 -22.09
C LEU A 263 8.03 0.88 -23.29
N TYR A 264 7.22 1.38 -24.22
CA TYR A 264 6.87 0.67 -25.45
C TYR A 264 8.11 0.35 -26.29
N TRP A 265 9.02 1.33 -26.47
CA TRP A 265 10.26 1.12 -27.21
C TRP A 265 11.21 0.14 -26.52
N LEU A 266 11.06 -0.04 -25.21
CA LEU A 266 11.79 -1.02 -24.40
C LEU A 266 11.09 -2.39 -24.36
N GLY A 267 9.99 -2.58 -25.07
CA GLY A 267 9.29 -3.86 -25.19
C GLY A 267 8.40 -4.22 -23.99
N VAL A 268 8.03 -3.26 -23.15
CA VAL A 268 7.14 -3.50 -22.00
C VAL A 268 5.73 -3.79 -22.48
N PHE A 269 5.13 -4.86 -21.97
CA PHE A 269 3.74 -5.20 -22.23
C PHE A 269 2.79 -4.29 -21.45
N GLN A 270 1.73 -3.79 -22.11
CA GLN A 270 0.77 -2.82 -21.54
C GLN A 270 1.45 -1.63 -20.84
N PRO A 271 2.31 -0.89 -21.57
CA PRO A 271 3.19 0.11 -20.98
C PRO A 271 2.45 1.24 -20.27
N GLU A 272 1.22 1.58 -20.66
CA GLU A 272 0.39 2.59 -19.98
C GLU A 272 -0.02 2.15 -18.57
N ILE A 273 -0.25 0.84 -18.37
CA ILE A 273 -0.61 0.28 -17.06
C ILE A 273 0.63 0.28 -16.16
N VAL A 274 1.77 -0.17 -16.68
CA VAL A 274 3.05 -0.15 -15.94
C VAL A 274 3.45 1.27 -15.58
N ALA A 275 3.30 2.23 -16.51
CA ALA A 275 3.54 3.64 -16.26
C ALA A 275 2.63 4.21 -15.15
N LEU A 276 1.34 3.86 -15.15
CA LEU A 276 0.42 4.27 -14.09
C LEU A 276 0.82 3.66 -12.74
N TYR A 277 1.12 2.37 -12.68
CA TYR A 277 1.59 1.73 -11.44
C TYR A 277 2.86 2.39 -10.93
N ALA A 278 3.83 2.64 -11.81
CA ALA A 278 5.07 3.30 -11.45
C ALA A 278 4.80 4.69 -10.84
N LEU A 279 3.97 5.51 -11.48
CA LEU A 279 3.63 6.85 -10.98
C LEU A 279 2.93 6.79 -9.62
N VAL A 280 2.04 5.82 -9.41
CA VAL A 280 1.39 5.61 -8.10
C VAL A 280 2.42 5.21 -7.04
N LEU A 281 3.35 4.30 -7.35
CA LEU A 281 4.45 3.96 -6.43
C LEU A 281 5.39 5.15 -6.18
N GLY A 282 5.55 6.04 -7.17
CA GLY A 282 6.30 7.29 -7.06
C GLY A 282 5.69 8.33 -6.12
N LEU A 283 4.46 8.11 -5.65
CA LEU A 283 3.84 8.95 -4.61
C LEU A 283 4.44 8.71 -3.22
N ASP A 284 5.32 7.71 -3.07
CA ASP A 284 6.05 7.34 -1.85
C ASP A 284 5.17 6.89 -0.66
N GLY A 285 5.69 5.96 0.14
CA GLY A 285 4.97 5.36 1.29
C GLY A 285 3.73 4.52 0.91
N ILE A 286 3.56 4.17 -0.37
CA ILE A 286 2.39 3.48 -0.91
C ILE A 286 2.77 2.11 -1.52
N SER A 287 1.85 1.15 -1.37
CA SER A 287 1.86 -0.14 -2.07
C SER A 287 0.60 -0.27 -2.92
N ILE A 288 0.64 -1.11 -3.95
CA ILE A 288 -0.47 -1.35 -4.87
C ILE A 288 -0.94 -2.79 -4.78
N MET A 289 -2.26 -2.97 -4.68
CA MET A 289 -2.91 -4.25 -4.78
C MET A 289 -3.15 -4.62 -6.26
N ASN A 290 -2.41 -5.62 -6.76
CA ASN A 290 -2.61 -6.18 -8.09
C ASN A 290 -3.54 -7.39 -8.03
N GLY A 291 -4.71 -7.28 -8.65
CA GLY A 291 -5.73 -8.33 -8.67
C GLY A 291 -5.74 -9.20 -9.93
N THR A 292 -4.75 -9.09 -10.83
CA THR A 292 -4.78 -9.75 -12.15
C THR A 292 -4.99 -11.26 -12.04
N THR A 293 -5.79 -11.79 -12.95
CA THR A 293 -6.05 -13.24 -13.10
C THR A 293 -5.32 -13.82 -14.32
N ASN A 294 -4.47 -13.03 -14.98
CA ASN A 294 -3.68 -13.46 -16.13
C ASN A 294 -2.22 -13.68 -15.68
N PRO A 295 -1.71 -14.93 -15.68
CA PRO A 295 -0.33 -15.25 -15.28
C PRO A 295 0.74 -14.48 -16.06
N PHE A 296 0.53 -14.27 -17.36
CA PHE A 296 1.44 -13.47 -18.17
C PHE A 296 1.54 -12.02 -17.66
N ARG A 297 0.40 -11.42 -17.26
CA ARG A 297 0.40 -10.09 -16.64
C ARG A 297 1.05 -10.06 -15.27
N MET A 298 0.92 -11.12 -14.46
CA MET A 298 1.59 -11.18 -13.16
C MET A 298 3.10 -10.95 -13.32
N LYS A 299 3.70 -11.65 -14.29
CA LYS A 299 5.12 -11.54 -14.59
C LYS A 299 5.47 -10.22 -15.27
N ALA A 300 4.71 -9.84 -16.31
CA ALA A 300 4.97 -8.64 -17.08
C ALA A 300 4.85 -7.34 -16.26
N ASP A 301 3.86 -7.25 -15.35
CA ASP A 301 3.69 -6.08 -14.48
C ASP A 301 4.91 -5.93 -13.53
N LEU A 302 5.37 -7.03 -12.93
CA LEU A 302 6.57 -7.04 -12.07
C LEU A 302 7.83 -6.67 -12.84
N ASP A 303 8.06 -7.30 -13.99
CA ASP A 303 9.25 -7.06 -14.81
C ASP A 303 9.28 -5.61 -15.33
N GLY A 304 8.13 -5.08 -15.76
CA GLY A 304 7.99 -3.68 -16.17
C GLY A 304 8.31 -2.71 -15.03
N LEU A 305 7.79 -2.96 -13.83
CA LEU A 305 8.08 -2.11 -12.66
C LEU A 305 9.54 -2.20 -12.21
N ASN A 306 10.17 -3.37 -12.29
CA ASN A 306 11.60 -3.54 -12.02
C ASN A 306 12.46 -2.80 -13.05
N LEU A 307 12.09 -2.84 -14.33
CA LEU A 307 12.75 -2.05 -15.36
C LEU A 307 12.64 -0.54 -15.06
N VAL A 308 11.44 -0.04 -14.76
CA VAL A 308 11.27 1.37 -14.36
C VAL A 308 12.13 1.69 -13.14
N SER A 309 12.12 0.83 -12.12
CA SER A 309 12.93 1.00 -10.91
C SER A 309 14.43 1.14 -11.20
N ASN A 310 14.95 0.48 -12.23
CA ASN A 310 16.33 0.63 -12.67
C ASN A 310 16.54 1.92 -13.47
N LEU A 311 15.63 2.24 -14.39
CA LEU A 311 15.72 3.44 -15.23
C LEU A 311 15.72 4.73 -14.40
N ILE A 312 14.90 4.80 -13.34
CA ILE A 312 14.84 6.00 -12.47
C ILE A 312 16.15 6.24 -11.69
N MET A 313 16.98 5.21 -11.52
CA MET A 313 18.29 5.35 -10.88
C MET A 313 19.37 5.82 -11.86
N GLY A 314 19.08 5.80 -13.17
CA GLY A 314 19.98 6.20 -14.25
C GLY A 314 19.31 7.19 -15.19
N GLU A 315 19.03 6.74 -16.42
CA GLU A 315 18.59 7.58 -17.55
C GLU A 315 17.30 8.38 -17.29
N TRP A 316 16.42 7.89 -16.42
CA TRP A 316 15.15 8.57 -16.12
C TRP A 316 15.21 9.42 -14.86
N LYS A 317 16.33 9.50 -14.16
CA LYS A 317 16.42 10.18 -12.86
C LYS A 317 15.81 11.59 -12.86
N GLU A 318 16.16 12.43 -13.84
CA GLU A 318 15.65 13.80 -13.95
C GLU A 318 14.20 13.82 -14.49
N LYS A 319 13.91 13.04 -15.54
CA LYS A 319 12.55 12.92 -16.11
C LYS A 319 11.54 12.46 -15.07
N TRP A 320 11.94 11.53 -14.20
CA TRP A 320 11.11 10.95 -13.15
C TRP A 320 10.59 11.99 -12.17
N VAL A 321 11.46 12.91 -11.74
CA VAL A 321 11.06 14.02 -10.84
C VAL A 321 9.96 14.86 -11.50
N ILE A 322 10.13 15.18 -12.79
CA ILE A 322 9.16 15.98 -13.56
C ILE A 322 7.84 15.21 -13.73
N TRP A 323 7.90 13.93 -14.10
CA TRP A 323 6.71 13.10 -14.30
C TRP A 323 5.92 12.89 -13.01
N VAL A 324 6.59 12.56 -11.90
CA VAL A 324 5.94 12.42 -10.59
C VAL A 324 5.34 13.74 -10.15
N SER A 325 6.05 14.86 -10.30
CA SER A 325 5.51 16.20 -9.98
C SER A 325 4.26 16.51 -10.81
N THR A 326 4.29 16.24 -12.12
CA THR A 326 3.15 16.44 -13.02
C THR A 326 1.96 15.58 -12.61
N PHE A 327 2.21 14.32 -12.25
CA PHE A 327 1.18 13.40 -11.77
C PHE A 327 0.57 13.87 -10.44
N LYS A 328 1.40 14.30 -9.48
CA LYS A 328 0.95 14.90 -8.20
C LYS A 328 0.04 16.11 -8.42
N THR A 329 0.44 17.05 -9.29
CA THR A 329 -0.40 18.21 -9.63
C THR A 329 -1.75 17.79 -10.21
N MET A 330 -1.77 16.79 -11.09
CA MET A 330 -3.00 16.28 -11.71
C MET A 330 -3.98 15.67 -10.70
N ILE A 331 -3.47 14.95 -9.70
CA ILE A 331 -4.33 14.34 -8.65
C ILE A 331 -4.55 15.28 -7.45
N SER A 332 -4.09 16.53 -7.54
CA SER A 332 -4.12 17.52 -6.45
C SER A 332 -3.42 17.04 -5.16
N ASP A 333 -2.34 16.27 -5.32
CA ASP A 333 -1.46 15.83 -4.23
C ASP A 333 -0.38 16.89 -3.98
N PHE A 334 -0.81 18.02 -3.44
CA PHE A 334 0.08 19.05 -2.94
C PHE A 334 0.58 18.62 -1.56
N GLU A 335 1.87 18.82 -1.29
CA GLU A 335 2.36 18.69 0.09
C GLU A 335 1.54 19.65 0.94
N TRP A 336 0.90 19.10 1.97
CA TRP A 336 0.18 19.90 2.95
C TRP A 336 1.25 20.73 3.66
N GLU A 337 1.44 21.98 3.21
CA GLU A 337 2.11 22.98 4.01
C GLU A 337 1.41 22.92 5.37
N LYS A 338 2.17 22.53 6.41
CA LYS A 338 1.66 22.62 7.77
C LYS A 338 1.22 24.07 7.94
N GLU A 339 -0.07 24.29 8.13
CA GLU A 339 -0.50 25.52 8.78
C GLU A 339 0.11 25.45 10.18
N ASP A 340 1.21 26.18 10.37
CA ASP A 340 1.77 26.47 11.67
C ASP A 340 0.66 27.15 12.49
N ASN A 341 0.03 26.38 13.38
CA ASN A 341 -0.87 26.89 14.42
C ASN A 341 -0.08 27.14 15.71
#